data_AF-A0A7C3A545-F1
#
_entry.id   AF-A0A7C3A545-F1
#
_cell.length_a   1.000
_cell.length_b   1.000
_cell.length_c   1.000
_cell.angle_alpha   90.00
_cell.angle_beta   90.00
_cell.angle_gamma   90.00
#
_symmetry.space_group_name_H-M   'P 1'
#
loop_
_entity.id
_entity.type
_entity.pdbx_description
1 polymer ?
#
loop_
_entity_poly.entity_id
_entity_poly.type
_entity_poly.pdbx_seq_one_letter_code
_entity_poly.pdbx_strand_id
1 'polypeptide(L)'
;MPSAPRAIVIGLDAVPLRLLRRFADEGSLPHIARLFQQGACAEVLPCIPAYTPNNWACLATGAWPGTHGAINWHDLAPGDPPNRQPRSTFFSEAITAESIWEAAERAGLRSLIIAFPGAWPPRLRSGFVIAPLPDGLVSLAVLPGALYTTTPPQRPHERPLTLHEPAGWRHLPTGHVRAGRLDLAQEAARRSGGRAATHVGAVEDGAALEHIPEAAKTSDPVTPPATLYLLVVPASAGHGPAVLVTAQPDAARPLVVLDQPDRWSPWVFFHWPRPEGPLPVACRFRLLDLSPDGSHLRLLRSEVYPTRGFTWPADLAEPLVNALGPYFEHPALPPSEEPQELAAIFEELSDQALWHARAAAYLLEHDGWDLYFSHWHWPDTAQHAYLAL
;
A
#
# COMPACT_ATOMS: atom_id res chain seq x y z
N MET A 1 26.65 17.39 -25.48
CA MET A 1 26.32 16.04 -25.98
C MET A 1 24.80 15.94 -26.06
N PRO A 2 24.19 15.23 -27.02
CA PRO A 2 22.77 14.90 -26.90
C PRO A 2 22.53 14.20 -25.55
N SER A 3 21.42 14.51 -24.87
CA SER A 3 21.08 13.84 -23.62
C SER A 3 21.01 12.34 -23.87
N ALA A 4 21.66 11.54 -23.03
CA ALA A 4 21.55 10.09 -23.11
C ALA A 4 20.05 9.68 -23.11
N PRO A 5 19.65 8.67 -23.89
CA PRO A 5 18.27 8.19 -23.85
C PRO A 5 17.93 7.68 -22.45
N ARG A 6 16.74 8.02 -21.97
CA ARG A 6 16.22 7.53 -20.68
C ARG A 6 15.89 6.05 -20.77
N ALA A 7 15.99 5.34 -19.65
CA ALA A 7 15.63 3.94 -19.54
C ALA A 7 14.59 3.71 -18.43
N ILE A 8 13.60 2.87 -18.71
CA ILE A 8 12.52 2.51 -17.78
C ILE A 8 12.49 0.99 -17.67
N VAL A 9 12.52 0.48 -16.44
CA VAL A 9 12.41 -0.92 -16.08
C VAL A 9 11.15 -1.10 -15.23
N ILE A 10 10.18 -1.84 -15.75
CA ILE A 10 8.92 -2.15 -15.07
C ILE A 10 8.93 -3.64 -14.74
N GLY A 11 9.01 -3.94 -13.45
CA GLY A 11 8.87 -5.27 -12.90
C GLY A 11 7.41 -5.56 -12.54
N LEU A 12 6.88 -6.66 -13.07
CA LEU A 12 5.56 -7.19 -12.70
C LEU A 12 5.80 -8.50 -11.94
N ASP A 13 5.45 -8.56 -10.66
CA ASP A 13 5.83 -9.70 -9.84
C ASP A 13 5.05 -10.97 -10.19
N ALA A 14 5.77 -12.09 -10.21
CA ALA A 14 5.28 -13.42 -10.57
C ALA A 14 4.50 -13.51 -11.90
N VAL A 15 4.65 -12.59 -12.86
CA VAL A 15 3.90 -12.67 -14.14
C VAL A 15 4.68 -13.44 -15.21
N PRO A 16 4.37 -14.72 -15.48
CA PRO A 16 5.02 -15.45 -16.56
C PRO A 16 4.60 -14.92 -17.94
N LEU A 17 5.54 -14.93 -18.89
CA LEU A 17 5.32 -14.49 -20.26
C LEU A 17 4.12 -15.17 -20.95
N ARG A 18 3.81 -16.42 -20.58
CA ARG A 18 2.68 -17.17 -21.13
C ARG A 18 1.33 -16.52 -20.81
N LEU A 19 1.16 -15.97 -19.61
CA LEU A 19 -0.06 -15.25 -19.23
C LEU A 19 -0.19 -13.94 -20.01
N LEU A 20 0.90 -13.18 -20.12
CA LEU A 20 0.91 -11.94 -20.91
C LEU A 20 0.54 -12.18 -22.38
N ARG A 21 1.08 -13.24 -23.00
CA ARG A 21 0.73 -13.62 -24.38
C ARG A 21 -0.75 -13.97 -24.51
N ARG A 22 -1.24 -14.84 -23.62
CA ARG A 22 -2.66 -15.23 -23.63
C ARG A 22 -3.58 -14.01 -23.52
N PHE A 23 -3.36 -13.14 -22.54
CA PHE A 23 -4.22 -11.98 -22.33
C PHE A 23 -4.04 -10.89 -23.42
N ALA A 24 -2.88 -10.83 -24.07
CA ALA A 24 -2.70 -10.00 -25.26
C ALA A 24 -3.50 -10.54 -26.45
N ASP A 25 -3.48 -11.86 -26.69
CA ASP A 25 -4.21 -12.54 -27.77
C ASP A 25 -5.74 -12.48 -27.57
N GLU A 26 -6.20 -12.54 -26.31
CA GLU A 26 -7.60 -12.34 -25.92
C GLU A 26 -8.07 -10.86 -26.06
N GLY A 27 -7.15 -9.92 -26.30
CA GLY A 27 -7.46 -8.49 -26.44
C GLY A 27 -7.53 -7.70 -25.12
N SER A 28 -7.29 -8.35 -23.98
CA SER A 28 -7.34 -7.74 -22.65
C SER A 28 -6.14 -6.83 -22.34
N LEU A 29 -4.99 -7.05 -23.01
CA LEU A 29 -3.75 -6.27 -22.82
C LEU A 29 -3.27 -5.59 -24.11
N PRO A 30 -4.00 -4.60 -24.66
CA PRO A 30 -3.69 -3.99 -25.96
C PRO A 30 -2.32 -3.28 -25.98
N HIS A 31 -1.89 -2.72 -24.85
CA HIS A 31 -0.57 -2.08 -24.75
C HIS A 31 0.58 -3.09 -24.73
N ILE A 32 0.39 -4.24 -24.06
CA ILE A 32 1.38 -5.33 -24.08
C ILE A 32 1.44 -5.97 -25.47
N ALA A 33 0.30 -6.19 -26.12
CA ALA A 33 0.24 -6.66 -27.51
C ALA A 33 1.06 -5.75 -28.44
N ARG A 34 0.92 -4.43 -28.30
CA ARG A 34 1.73 -3.46 -29.04
C ARG A 34 3.23 -3.56 -28.72
N LEU A 35 3.61 -3.76 -27.46
CA LEU A 35 5.02 -3.98 -27.08
C LEU A 35 5.60 -5.24 -27.72
N PHE A 36 4.84 -6.33 -27.82
CA PHE A 36 5.27 -7.53 -28.54
C PHE A 36 5.46 -7.30 -30.04
N GLN A 37 4.61 -6.48 -30.65
CA GLN A 37 4.69 -6.18 -32.09
C GLN A 37 5.81 -5.20 -32.45
N GLN A 38 6.11 -4.24 -31.57
CA GLN A 38 7.03 -3.13 -31.83
C GLN A 38 8.41 -3.29 -31.15
N GLY A 39 8.55 -4.28 -30.28
CA GLY A 39 9.75 -4.53 -29.49
C GLY A 39 10.34 -5.92 -29.68
N ALA A 40 11.16 -6.33 -28.72
CA ALA A 40 11.70 -7.69 -28.63
C ALA A 40 11.12 -8.40 -27.41
N CYS A 41 10.89 -9.69 -27.53
CA CYS A 41 10.34 -10.52 -26.47
C CYS A 41 11.11 -11.85 -26.40
N ALA A 42 11.58 -12.19 -25.21
CA ALA A 42 12.25 -13.45 -24.93
C ALA A 42 11.77 -14.03 -23.60
N GLU A 43 11.75 -15.35 -23.50
CA GLU A 43 11.60 -16.06 -22.23
C GLU A 43 12.99 -16.12 -21.56
N VAL A 44 13.05 -15.73 -20.29
CA VAL A 44 14.28 -15.76 -19.50
C VAL A 44 14.11 -16.74 -18.35
N LEU A 45 15.17 -17.47 -18.03
CA LEU A 45 15.17 -18.35 -16.87
C LEU A 45 15.40 -17.53 -15.60
N PRO A 46 14.67 -17.78 -14.50
CA PRO A 46 14.95 -17.18 -13.22
C PRO A 46 16.29 -17.71 -12.69
N CYS A 47 16.90 -16.94 -11.80
CA CYS A 47 17.99 -17.46 -10.97
C CYS A 47 17.43 -18.39 -9.89
N ILE A 48 18.17 -19.45 -9.57
CA ILE A 48 17.79 -20.44 -8.56
C ILE A 48 18.42 -20.06 -7.22
N PRO A 49 17.66 -20.07 -6.10
CA PRO A 49 16.23 -20.39 -6.02
C PRO A 49 15.34 -19.28 -6.62
N ALA A 50 14.21 -19.68 -7.21
CA ALA A 50 13.24 -18.78 -7.84
C ALA A 50 12.41 -18.00 -6.81
N TYR A 51 13.09 -17.36 -5.87
CA TYR A 51 12.52 -16.51 -4.84
C TYR A 51 12.64 -15.05 -5.23
N THR A 52 11.69 -14.27 -4.71
CA THR A 52 11.52 -12.84 -4.89
C THR A 52 12.78 -12.04 -4.55
N PRO A 53 13.34 -12.08 -3.32
CA PRO A 53 14.53 -11.29 -3.01
C PRO A 53 15.74 -11.66 -3.87
N ASN A 54 15.86 -12.93 -4.27
CA ASN A 54 16.96 -13.41 -5.10
C ASN A 54 16.88 -12.86 -6.53
N ASN A 55 15.74 -13.01 -7.19
CA ASN A 55 15.58 -12.62 -8.59
C ASN A 55 15.54 -11.10 -8.76
N TRP A 56 14.92 -10.37 -7.83
CA TRP A 56 14.96 -8.90 -7.84
C TRP A 56 16.38 -8.36 -7.61
N ALA A 57 17.19 -9.00 -6.75
CA ALA A 57 18.60 -8.65 -6.60
C ALA A 57 19.43 -8.96 -7.86
N CYS A 58 19.16 -10.06 -8.57
CA CYS A 58 19.77 -10.33 -9.88
C CYS A 58 19.44 -9.22 -10.88
N LEU A 59 18.17 -8.81 -10.97
CA LEU A 59 17.72 -7.74 -11.86
C LEU A 59 18.30 -6.37 -11.48
N ALA A 60 18.44 -6.10 -10.18
CA ALA A 60 19.01 -4.87 -9.65
C ALA A 60 20.51 -4.73 -9.92
N THR A 61 21.26 -5.84 -9.94
CA THR A 61 22.75 -5.82 -9.94
C THR A 61 23.36 -6.38 -11.22
N GLY A 62 22.62 -7.13 -12.02
CA GLY A 62 23.15 -7.92 -13.13
C GLY A 62 24.10 -9.05 -12.68
N ALA A 63 24.18 -9.34 -11.39
CA ALA A 63 25.08 -10.33 -10.81
C ALA A 63 24.35 -11.64 -10.47
N TRP A 64 25.12 -12.72 -10.31
CA TRP A 64 24.60 -14.01 -9.88
C TRP A 64 24.30 -14.04 -8.36
N PRO A 65 23.45 -14.97 -7.88
CA PRO A 65 23.11 -15.12 -6.45
C PRO A 65 24.32 -15.17 -5.52
N GLY A 66 25.37 -15.90 -5.91
CA GLY A 66 26.61 -15.99 -5.12
C GLY A 66 27.40 -14.68 -5.01
N THR A 67 27.14 -13.70 -5.87
CA THR A 67 27.82 -12.39 -5.87
C THR A 67 27.05 -11.33 -5.11
N HIS A 68 25.72 -11.28 -5.26
CA HIS A 68 24.89 -10.28 -4.56
C HIS A 68 24.36 -10.76 -3.20
N GLY A 69 24.52 -12.04 -2.85
CA GLY A 69 24.31 -12.57 -1.49
C GLY A 69 22.86 -12.84 -1.09
N ALA A 70 21.89 -12.23 -1.77
CA ALA A 70 20.44 -12.43 -1.55
C ALA A 70 19.89 -13.80 -2.01
N ILE A 71 20.49 -14.91 -1.59
CA ILE A 71 20.14 -16.27 -2.03
C ILE A 71 18.86 -16.79 -1.34
N ASN A 72 18.52 -16.26 -0.16
CA ASN A 72 17.40 -16.69 0.68
C ASN A 72 16.66 -15.48 1.25
N TRP A 73 15.61 -15.67 2.03
CA TRP A 73 14.86 -14.60 2.73
C TRP A 73 15.71 -13.77 3.68
N HIS A 74 16.80 -14.36 4.18
CA HIS A 74 17.74 -13.72 5.10
C HIS A 74 19.19 -13.96 4.66
N ASP A 75 20.08 -13.05 5.07
CA ASP A 75 21.49 -13.05 4.70
C ASP A 75 22.37 -13.96 5.57
N LEU A 76 21.79 -14.95 6.26
CA LEU A 76 22.54 -15.92 7.06
C LEU A 76 23.27 -16.92 6.17
N ALA A 77 24.57 -17.12 6.45
CA ALA A 77 25.42 -18.05 5.72
C ALA A 77 26.04 -19.12 6.66
N PRO A 78 26.41 -20.30 6.13
CA PRO A 78 27.17 -21.28 6.90
C PRO A 78 28.46 -20.66 7.46
N GLY A 79 28.64 -20.75 8.78
CA GLY A 79 29.79 -20.17 9.49
C GLY A 79 29.50 -18.85 10.20
N ASP A 80 28.32 -18.26 10.01
CA ASP A 80 27.88 -17.12 10.82
C ASP A 80 27.79 -17.50 12.32
N PRO A 81 28.09 -16.56 13.23
CA PRO A 81 27.92 -16.78 14.66
C PRO A 81 26.48 -17.19 15.00
N PRO A 82 26.26 -18.15 15.91
CA PRO A 82 24.91 -18.62 16.27
C PRO A 82 23.96 -17.53 16.80
N ASN A 83 24.50 -16.39 17.24
CA ASN A 83 23.76 -15.25 17.78
C ASN A 83 23.65 -14.06 16.82
N ARG A 84 24.13 -14.20 15.57
CA ARG A 84 23.97 -13.17 14.55
C ARG A 84 22.49 -13.03 14.22
N GLN A 85 21.97 -11.81 14.31
CA GLN A 85 20.61 -11.51 13.87
C GLN A 85 20.55 -11.55 12.34
N PRO A 86 19.64 -12.32 11.73
CA PRO A 86 19.47 -12.31 10.29
C PRO A 86 19.02 -10.93 9.81
N ARG A 87 19.47 -10.53 8.62
CA ARG A 87 18.90 -9.38 7.92
C ARG A 87 18.08 -9.88 6.75
N SER A 88 16.90 -9.30 6.57
CA SER A 88 16.08 -9.58 5.39
C SER A 88 16.83 -9.16 4.12
N THR A 89 16.79 -10.01 3.10
CA THR A 89 17.43 -9.77 1.80
C THR A 89 16.62 -8.84 0.89
N PHE A 90 15.47 -8.36 1.35
CA PHE A 90 14.78 -7.22 0.77
C PHE A 90 15.48 -5.88 1.06
N PHE A 91 16.36 -5.86 2.06
CA PHE A 91 17.13 -4.67 2.40
C PHE A 91 18.38 -4.53 1.55
N SER A 92 18.70 -3.29 1.21
CA SER A 92 19.88 -2.98 0.39
C SER A 92 21.19 -3.35 1.08
N GLU A 93 21.25 -3.34 2.42
CA GLU A 93 22.45 -3.69 3.17
C GLU A 93 22.76 -5.19 3.14
N ALA A 94 21.78 -6.01 2.81
CA ALA A 94 21.98 -7.44 2.58
C ALA A 94 22.50 -7.73 1.17
N ILE A 95 22.50 -6.74 0.26
CA ILE A 95 22.96 -6.89 -1.12
C ILE A 95 24.44 -6.51 -1.22
N THR A 96 25.30 -7.49 -1.52
CA THR A 96 26.77 -7.31 -1.53
C THR A 96 27.33 -6.77 -2.86
N ALA A 97 26.50 -6.65 -3.90
CA ALA A 97 26.91 -6.16 -5.22
C ALA A 97 26.46 -4.71 -5.47
N GLU A 98 27.20 -4.00 -6.34
CA GLU A 98 26.78 -2.70 -6.89
C GLU A 98 25.49 -2.90 -7.71
N SER A 99 24.47 -2.08 -7.47
CA SER A 99 23.27 -2.05 -8.28
C SER A 99 23.48 -1.23 -9.57
N ILE A 100 22.61 -1.44 -10.55
CA ILE A 100 22.59 -0.68 -11.80
C ILE A 100 22.35 0.81 -11.52
N TRP A 101 21.53 1.17 -10.51
CA TRP A 101 21.29 2.56 -10.15
C TRP A 101 22.48 3.22 -9.43
N GLU A 102 23.26 2.47 -8.65
CA GLU A 102 24.53 2.95 -8.07
C GLU A 102 25.58 3.18 -9.18
N ALA A 103 25.68 2.24 -10.14
CA ALA A 103 26.55 2.39 -11.30
C ALA A 103 26.13 3.60 -12.17
N ALA A 104 24.83 3.84 -12.33
CA ALA A 104 24.29 5.00 -13.03
C ALA A 104 24.63 6.31 -12.31
N GLU A 105 24.48 6.37 -10.98
CA GLU A 105 24.92 7.52 -10.17
C GLU A 105 26.41 7.82 -10.34
N ARG A 106 27.25 6.78 -10.32
CA ARG A 106 28.70 6.92 -10.54
C ARG A 106 29.03 7.46 -11.94
N ALA A 107 28.16 7.23 -12.92
CA ALA A 107 28.25 7.80 -14.26
C ALA A 107 27.63 9.22 -14.37
N GLY A 108 27.13 9.79 -13.28
CA GLY A 108 26.51 11.11 -13.24
C GLY A 108 25.04 11.14 -13.68
N LEU A 109 24.37 9.98 -13.70
CA LEU A 109 22.95 9.85 -14.03
C LEU A 109 22.10 9.80 -12.76
N ARG A 110 20.87 10.28 -12.84
CA ARG A 110 19.91 10.30 -11.72
C ARG A 110 18.89 9.18 -11.85
N SER A 111 18.70 8.41 -10.79
CA SER A 111 17.74 7.28 -10.78
C SER A 111 16.51 7.58 -9.93
N LEU A 112 15.34 7.09 -10.38
CA LEU A 112 14.11 6.95 -9.62
C LEU A 112 13.84 5.46 -9.40
N ILE A 113 13.62 5.06 -8.16
CA ILE A 113 13.29 3.68 -7.79
C ILE A 113 12.00 3.68 -6.97
N ILE A 114 10.98 2.93 -7.39
CA ILE A 114 9.69 2.82 -6.69
C ILE A 114 9.42 1.35 -6.34
N ALA A 115 9.18 1.09 -5.06
CA ALA A 115 8.82 -0.21 -4.48
C ALA A 115 9.78 -1.38 -4.78
N PHE A 116 11.01 -1.11 -5.21
CA PHE A 116 11.91 -2.15 -5.69
C PHE A 116 12.67 -2.85 -4.54
N PRO A 117 12.62 -4.20 -4.42
CA PRO A 117 13.40 -4.93 -3.43
C PRO A 117 14.90 -4.65 -3.51
N GLY A 118 15.56 -4.47 -2.35
CA GLY A 118 16.99 -4.16 -2.26
C GLY A 118 17.34 -2.69 -2.51
N ALA A 119 16.34 -1.81 -2.67
CA ALA A 119 16.57 -0.37 -2.84
C ALA A 119 16.53 0.43 -1.53
N TRP A 120 15.96 -0.14 -0.46
CA TRP A 120 15.83 0.53 0.84
C TRP A 120 16.72 -0.12 1.91
N PRO A 121 17.34 0.66 2.81
CA PRO A 121 17.56 2.10 2.68
C PRO A 121 18.45 2.41 1.47
N PRO A 122 18.38 3.61 0.93
CA PRO A 122 19.10 3.94 -0.29
C PRO A 122 20.62 3.94 -0.08
N ARG A 123 21.35 3.27 -0.96
CA ARG A 123 22.81 3.38 -1.10
C ARG A 123 23.26 4.52 -2.01
N LEU A 124 22.30 5.20 -2.64
CA LEU A 124 22.49 6.37 -3.50
C LEU A 124 22.84 7.63 -2.69
N ARG A 125 23.50 8.58 -3.34
CA ARG A 125 23.77 9.96 -2.84
C ARG A 125 22.92 11.02 -3.54
N SER A 126 22.35 10.67 -4.68
CA SER A 126 21.53 11.48 -5.57
C SER A 126 20.49 10.61 -6.28
N GLY A 127 19.28 11.13 -6.45
CA GLY A 127 18.16 10.38 -7.01
C GLY A 127 16.98 10.30 -6.05
N PHE A 128 16.12 9.32 -6.29
CA PHE A 128 14.85 9.17 -5.59
C PHE A 128 14.58 7.70 -5.31
N VAL A 129 14.24 7.40 -4.06
CA VAL A 129 13.71 6.09 -3.68
C VAL A 129 12.37 6.31 -3.01
N ILE A 130 11.31 5.75 -3.59
CA ILE A 130 9.99 5.69 -3.00
C ILE A 130 9.80 4.24 -2.57
N ALA A 131 10.06 3.95 -1.31
CA ALA A 131 10.01 2.62 -0.76
C ALA A 131 9.02 2.59 0.41
N PRO A 132 7.78 2.13 0.17
CA PRO A 132 6.88 1.72 1.24
C PRO A 132 7.32 0.40 1.90
N LEU A 133 8.50 -0.11 1.57
CA LEU A 133 8.95 -1.45 1.91
C LEU A 133 10.11 -1.44 2.94
N PRO A 134 10.12 -0.58 3.99
CA PRO A 134 11.21 -0.57 4.95
C PRO A 134 11.22 -1.82 5.84
N ASP A 135 10.31 -2.76 5.64
CA ASP A 135 10.20 -4.03 6.35
C ASP A 135 10.02 -5.22 5.36
N GLY A 136 10.40 -5.04 4.09
CA GLY A 136 10.14 -6.00 3.00
C GLY A 136 8.84 -5.69 2.24
N LEU A 137 8.25 -6.67 1.53
CA LEU A 137 7.01 -6.54 0.73
C LEU A 137 5.73 -6.34 1.58
N VAL A 138 5.78 -5.46 2.57
CA VAL A 138 4.67 -5.18 3.50
C VAL A 138 4.18 -3.74 3.35
N SER A 139 2.88 -3.54 3.55
CA SER A 139 2.29 -2.20 3.54
C SER A 139 2.85 -1.35 4.69
N LEU A 140 3.13 -0.07 4.43
CA LEU A 140 3.38 0.93 5.49
C LEU A 140 2.16 1.27 6.34
N ALA A 141 1.01 0.67 6.07
CA ALA A 141 -0.22 0.97 6.77
C ALA A 141 -0.07 0.81 8.29
N VAL A 142 -0.44 1.86 9.03
CA VAL A 142 -0.48 1.80 10.50
C VAL A 142 -1.73 1.12 11.02
N LEU A 143 -2.76 1.00 10.17
CA LEU A 143 -3.96 0.25 10.46
C LEU A 143 -4.48 -0.39 9.17
N PRO A 144 -4.74 -1.71 9.14
CA PRO A 144 -5.28 -2.37 7.95
C PRO A 144 -6.67 -1.83 7.61
N GLY A 145 -7.14 -2.07 6.40
CA GLY A 145 -8.48 -1.69 5.99
C GLY A 145 -9.56 -2.44 6.77
N ALA A 146 -10.78 -1.94 6.68
CA ALA A 146 -11.91 -2.47 7.44
C ALA A 146 -13.23 -2.24 6.71
N LEU A 147 -14.05 -3.29 6.65
CA LEU A 147 -15.46 -3.18 6.26
C LEU A 147 -16.34 -3.12 7.51
N TYR A 148 -17.00 -1.99 7.72
CA TYR A 148 -17.94 -1.79 8.81
C TYR A 148 -19.36 -2.11 8.35
N THR A 149 -20.13 -2.82 9.17
CA THR A 149 -21.52 -3.18 8.87
C THR A 149 -22.45 -3.02 10.07
N THR A 150 -23.67 -2.53 9.85
CA THR A 150 -24.70 -2.46 10.90
C THR A 150 -25.48 -3.76 11.07
N THR A 151 -25.29 -4.73 10.18
CA THR A 151 -25.81 -6.08 10.30
C THR A 151 -24.80 -7.01 10.97
N PRO A 152 -25.22 -8.17 11.52
CA PRO A 152 -24.29 -9.15 12.06
C PRO A 152 -23.22 -9.52 11.02
N PRO A 153 -21.92 -9.38 11.35
CA PRO A 153 -20.83 -9.73 10.44
C PRO A 153 -20.95 -11.15 9.91
N GLN A 154 -20.86 -11.31 8.60
CA GLN A 154 -20.93 -12.61 7.91
C GLN A 154 -19.54 -13.14 7.57
N ARG A 155 -18.53 -12.28 7.53
CA ARG A 155 -17.15 -12.61 7.10
C ARG A 155 -16.10 -12.16 8.12
N PRO A 156 -14.92 -12.80 8.17
CA PRO A 156 -13.89 -12.49 9.18
C PRO A 156 -13.34 -11.05 9.12
N HIS A 157 -13.34 -10.41 7.95
CA HIS A 157 -12.86 -9.03 7.78
C HIS A 157 -13.92 -7.96 8.09
N GLU A 158 -15.18 -8.36 8.30
CA GLU A 158 -16.26 -7.45 8.65
C GLU A 158 -16.24 -7.07 10.13
N ARG A 159 -16.53 -5.80 10.41
CA ARG A 159 -16.55 -5.22 11.75
C ARG A 159 -17.95 -4.71 12.06
N PRO A 160 -18.52 -5.06 13.23
CA PRO A 160 -19.82 -4.54 13.60
C PRO A 160 -19.73 -3.02 13.86
N LEU A 161 -20.71 -2.28 13.37
CA LEU A 161 -20.91 -0.86 13.59
C LEU A 161 -22.27 -0.64 14.23
N THR A 162 -22.28 -0.13 15.45
CA THR A 162 -23.54 0.23 16.11
C THR A 162 -23.86 1.70 15.84
N LEU A 163 -25.10 1.95 15.42
CA LEU A 163 -25.64 3.28 15.25
C LEU A 163 -26.53 3.64 16.45
N HIS A 164 -26.42 4.88 16.89
CA HIS A 164 -27.13 5.42 18.05
C HIS A 164 -27.79 6.75 17.71
N GLU A 165 -28.64 7.25 18.60
CA GLU A 165 -29.05 8.65 18.56
C GLU A 165 -27.80 9.56 18.63
N PRO A 166 -27.77 10.67 17.89
CA PRO A 166 -26.61 11.57 17.78
C PRO A 166 -26.44 12.45 19.03
N ALA A 167 -26.40 11.84 20.21
CA ALA A 167 -26.23 12.54 21.47
C ALA A 167 -24.89 13.30 21.50
N GLY A 168 -24.94 14.58 21.85
CA GLY A 168 -23.76 15.45 21.93
C GLY A 168 -23.25 15.98 20.58
N TRP A 169 -23.93 15.68 19.47
CA TRP A 169 -23.60 16.26 18.18
C TRP A 169 -24.05 17.71 18.05
N ARG A 170 -23.27 18.49 17.30
CA ARG A 170 -23.60 19.87 16.93
C ARG A 170 -24.00 19.95 15.46
N HIS A 171 -24.80 20.98 15.14
CA HIS A 171 -25.23 21.32 13.77
C HIS A 171 -25.94 20.19 13.02
N LEU A 172 -26.70 19.36 13.72
CA LEU A 172 -27.43 18.25 13.10
C LEU A 172 -28.38 18.74 12.01
N PRO A 173 -28.43 18.05 10.85
CA PRO A 173 -29.44 18.34 9.84
C PRO A 173 -30.83 17.94 10.37
N THR A 174 -31.87 18.53 9.81
CA THR A 174 -33.26 18.20 10.17
C THR A 174 -33.62 16.78 9.72
N GLY A 175 -34.13 15.96 10.62
CA GLY A 175 -34.58 14.60 10.33
C GLY A 175 -34.08 13.57 11.34
N HIS A 176 -34.43 12.30 11.12
CA HIS A 176 -33.99 11.17 11.94
C HIS A 176 -32.61 10.70 11.50
N VAL A 177 -31.56 11.38 11.99
CA VAL A 177 -30.17 10.99 11.75
C VAL A 177 -29.67 10.01 12.82
N ARG A 178 -28.67 9.21 12.48
CA ARG A 178 -28.01 8.30 13.43
C ARG A 178 -26.51 8.56 13.46
N ALA A 179 -25.89 8.35 14.61
CA ALA A 179 -24.46 8.51 14.79
C ALA A 179 -23.77 7.17 15.00
N GLY A 180 -22.58 7.01 14.41
CA GLY A 180 -21.65 5.92 14.66
C GLY A 180 -20.27 6.45 15.07
N ARG A 181 -19.41 5.56 15.56
CA ARG A 181 -18.03 5.89 15.93
C ARG A 181 -17.09 4.80 15.44
N LEU A 182 -15.99 5.21 14.82
CA LEU A 182 -14.87 4.34 14.44
C LEU A 182 -13.72 4.62 15.41
N ASP A 183 -13.48 3.70 16.34
CA ASP A 183 -12.38 3.80 17.30
C ASP A 183 -11.13 3.10 16.74
N LEU A 184 -10.35 3.84 15.97
CA LEU A 184 -9.27 3.27 15.18
C LEU A 184 -8.12 2.73 16.07
N ALA A 185 -7.90 3.28 17.28
CA ALA A 185 -6.90 2.67 18.15
C ALA A 185 -7.40 1.44 18.88
N GLN A 186 -8.70 1.34 19.21
CA GLN A 186 -9.24 0.06 19.69
C GLN A 186 -9.05 -1.02 18.63
N GLU A 187 -9.26 -0.66 17.35
CA GLU A 187 -8.97 -1.54 16.22
C GLU A 187 -7.49 -1.95 16.15
N ALA A 188 -6.56 -1.02 16.39
CA ALA A 188 -5.13 -1.32 16.43
C ALA A 188 -4.75 -2.22 17.61
N ALA A 189 -5.30 -1.98 18.81
CA ALA A 189 -4.97 -2.72 20.03
C ALA A 189 -5.45 -4.19 20.00
N ARG A 190 -6.52 -4.50 19.26
CA ARG A 190 -6.96 -5.90 19.06
C ARG A 190 -5.90 -6.76 18.33
N ARG A 191 -4.94 -6.13 17.64
CA ARG A 191 -3.82 -6.81 16.97
C ARG A 191 -2.72 -7.27 17.93
N SER A 192 -2.46 -6.56 19.02
CA SER A 192 -1.33 -6.89 19.92
C SER A 192 -1.56 -8.16 20.76
N GLY A 193 -2.74 -8.77 20.69
CA GLY A 193 -3.12 -9.98 21.44
C GLY A 193 -3.14 -11.29 20.65
N GLY A 194 -2.78 -11.29 19.36
CA GLY A 194 -2.86 -12.49 18.51
C GLY A 194 -1.85 -12.44 17.37
N ARG A 195 -1.19 -13.58 17.13
CA ARG A 195 -0.27 -13.94 16.03
C ARG A 195 0.08 -12.84 15.03
N ALA A 196 1.39 -12.63 14.88
CA ALA A 196 2.04 -11.92 13.79
C ALA A 196 1.20 -11.88 12.52
N ALA A 197 0.84 -10.67 12.11
CA ALA A 197 0.38 -10.30 10.76
C ALA A 197 -0.13 -11.45 9.89
N THR A 198 -1.44 -11.70 9.92
CA THR A 198 -2.13 -12.02 8.67
C THR A 198 -2.14 -10.73 7.85
N HIS A 199 -1.02 -10.42 7.20
CA HIS A 199 -0.97 -9.36 6.21
C HIS A 199 -1.66 -9.85 4.94
N VAL A 200 -2.36 -8.90 4.31
CA VAL A 200 -3.06 -9.11 3.06
C VAL A 200 -2.01 -9.07 1.96
N GLY A 201 -1.39 -10.21 1.76
CA GLY A 201 -0.29 -10.49 0.86
C GLY A 201 0.13 -11.90 1.22
N ALA A 202 0.34 -12.77 0.24
CA ALA A 202 0.87 -14.08 0.54
C ALA A 202 2.12 -13.88 1.41
N VAL A 203 2.14 -14.47 2.61
CA VAL A 203 3.41 -14.70 3.28
C VAL A 203 4.11 -15.67 2.34
N GLU A 204 4.93 -15.14 1.44
CA GLU A 204 5.77 -15.96 0.58
C GLU A 204 6.50 -16.92 1.52
N ASP A 205 6.31 -18.22 1.27
CA ASP A 205 6.60 -19.30 2.20
C ASP A 205 7.96 -19.11 2.91
N GLY A 206 7.92 -18.70 4.18
CA GLY A 206 9.10 -18.63 5.04
C GLY A 206 9.57 -17.22 5.45
N ALA A 207 8.95 -16.14 4.97
CA ALA A 207 9.12 -14.81 5.58
C ALA A 207 8.34 -14.74 6.91
N ALA A 208 8.79 -15.51 7.92
CA ALA A 208 8.42 -15.19 9.28
C ALA A 208 8.89 -13.76 9.55
N LEU A 209 7.97 -12.89 9.97
CA LEU A 209 8.32 -11.58 10.52
C LEU A 209 9.26 -11.80 11.70
N GLU A 210 10.56 -11.76 11.45
CA GLU A 210 11.52 -11.62 12.53
C GLU A 210 11.39 -10.21 13.06
N HIS A 211 10.94 -10.18 14.31
CA HIS A 211 10.77 -9.05 15.19
C HIS A 211 11.77 -7.91 14.90
N ILE A 212 11.31 -6.86 14.24
CA ILE A 212 12.00 -5.57 14.22
C ILE A 212 12.07 -5.10 15.68
N PRO A 213 13.25 -4.77 16.22
CA PRO A 213 13.38 -4.44 17.63
C PRO A 213 12.43 -3.30 18.02
N GLU A 214 11.60 -3.53 19.04
CA GLU A 214 10.86 -2.45 19.69
C GLU A 214 11.88 -1.37 20.13
N ALA A 215 11.71 -0.14 19.66
CA ALA A 215 12.36 1.00 20.27
C ALA A 215 12.04 1.02 21.77
N ALA A 216 13.06 1.29 22.59
CA ALA A 216 13.01 1.15 24.03
C ALA A 216 11.75 1.76 24.66
N LYS A 217 10.96 0.93 25.36
CA LYS A 217 9.82 1.34 26.16
C LYS A 217 10.29 2.30 27.26
N THR A 218 9.90 3.57 27.13
CA THR A 218 9.81 4.49 28.27
C THR A 218 8.34 4.69 28.60
N SER A 219 8.01 4.53 29.88
CA SER A 219 6.64 4.52 30.40
C SER A 219 6.03 5.93 30.51
N ASP A 220 4.76 6.00 30.09
CA ASP A 220 3.65 6.94 30.37
C ASP A 220 3.65 8.38 29.79
N PRO A 221 2.49 8.99 29.45
CA PRO A 221 1.09 8.59 29.67
C PRO A 221 0.20 8.43 28.39
N VAL A 222 -0.97 7.81 28.58
CA VAL A 222 -2.02 7.52 27.58
C VAL A 222 -2.54 8.79 26.87
N THR A 223 -2.43 8.84 25.54
CA THR A 223 -3.14 9.80 24.66
C THR A 223 -4.39 9.11 24.08
N PRO A 224 -5.62 9.66 24.21
CA PRO A 224 -6.82 8.99 23.69
C PRO A 224 -6.89 9.07 22.15
N PRO A 225 -7.60 8.13 21.50
CA PRO A 225 -7.21 7.60 20.20
C PRO A 225 -7.75 8.33 18.97
N ALA A 226 -7.11 8.09 17.81
CA ALA A 226 -7.62 8.42 16.49
C ALA A 226 -9.04 7.89 16.34
N THR A 227 -10.02 8.77 16.52
CA THR A 227 -11.45 8.45 16.49
C THR A 227 -12.06 9.24 15.35
N LEU A 228 -12.85 8.55 14.52
CA LEU A 228 -13.69 9.20 13.53
C LEU A 228 -15.16 9.01 13.92
N TYR A 229 -15.97 10.03 13.68
CA TYR A 229 -17.39 10.01 13.97
C TYR A 229 -18.17 9.98 12.66
N LEU A 230 -19.18 9.14 12.61
CA LEU A 230 -20.07 8.97 11.48
C LEU A 230 -21.42 9.60 11.80
N LEU A 231 -21.98 10.37 10.87
CA LEU A 231 -23.39 10.76 10.92
C LEU A 231 -24.08 10.23 9.67
N VAL A 232 -25.03 9.33 9.87
CA VAL A 232 -25.88 8.77 8.84
C VAL A 232 -27.10 9.66 8.68
N VAL A 233 -27.22 10.27 7.51
CA VAL A 233 -28.33 11.15 7.12
C VAL A 233 -29.24 10.35 6.19
N PRO A 234 -30.52 10.13 6.56
CA PRO A 234 -31.45 9.39 5.71
C PRO A 234 -31.79 10.20 4.46
N ALA A 235 -32.33 9.52 3.46
CA ALA A 235 -32.85 10.15 2.26
C ALA A 235 -33.96 11.14 2.61
N SER A 236 -34.02 12.25 1.86
CA SER A 236 -35.06 13.26 1.98
C SER A 236 -35.55 13.69 0.59
N ALA A 237 -36.56 14.56 0.52
CA ALA A 237 -37.09 15.01 -0.76
C ALA A 237 -35.98 15.65 -1.63
N GLY A 238 -35.65 15.00 -2.75
CA GLY A 238 -34.63 15.45 -3.70
C GLY A 238 -33.18 15.13 -3.33
N HIS A 239 -32.92 14.46 -2.20
CA HIS A 239 -31.56 14.10 -1.76
C HIS A 239 -31.50 12.65 -1.28
N GLY A 240 -30.53 11.89 -1.81
CA GLY A 240 -30.27 10.51 -1.35
C GLY A 240 -29.76 10.44 0.09
N PRO A 241 -29.67 9.24 0.68
CA PRO A 241 -29.06 9.08 1.99
C PRO A 241 -27.54 9.33 1.88
N ALA A 242 -26.93 9.77 2.96
CA ALA A 242 -25.50 10.08 2.99
C ALA A 242 -24.84 9.72 4.34
N VAL A 243 -23.53 9.55 4.34
CA VAL A 243 -22.72 9.42 5.55
C VAL A 243 -21.69 10.54 5.62
N LEU A 244 -21.69 11.31 6.72
CA LEU A 244 -20.66 12.30 7.00
C LEU A 244 -19.62 11.65 7.91
N VAL A 245 -18.36 11.70 7.52
CA VAL A 245 -17.22 11.31 8.37
C VAL A 245 -16.59 12.57 8.93
N THR A 246 -16.41 12.64 10.25
CA THR A 246 -15.99 13.86 10.95
C THR A 246 -14.92 13.56 12.01
N ALA A 247 -14.07 14.54 12.32
CA ALA A 247 -13.05 14.42 13.38
C ALA A 247 -13.63 14.63 14.79
N GLN A 248 -14.80 15.25 14.89
CA GLN A 248 -15.52 15.63 16.09
C GLN A 248 -17.02 15.51 15.80
N PRO A 249 -17.89 15.28 16.81
CA PRO A 249 -19.33 15.15 16.61
C PRO A 249 -19.98 16.49 16.22
N ASP A 250 -19.74 16.93 14.98
CA ASP A 250 -20.12 18.22 14.44
C ASP A 250 -20.39 18.11 12.93
N ALA A 251 -21.68 18.13 12.56
CA ALA A 251 -22.09 17.89 11.19
C ALA A 251 -21.75 19.06 10.24
N ALA A 252 -21.40 20.25 10.78
CA ALA A 252 -21.01 21.39 9.95
C ALA A 252 -19.57 21.31 9.44
N ARG A 253 -18.77 20.34 9.92
CA ARG A 253 -17.35 20.19 9.57
C ARG A 253 -17.01 18.76 9.17
N PRO A 254 -17.64 18.20 8.12
CA PRO A 254 -17.28 16.89 7.63
C PRO A 254 -15.85 16.91 7.07
N LEU A 255 -15.09 15.87 7.39
CA LEU A 255 -13.86 15.55 6.69
C LEU A 255 -14.19 15.03 5.28
N VAL A 256 -15.25 14.24 5.17
CA VAL A 256 -15.79 13.79 3.89
C VAL A 256 -17.29 13.49 3.99
N VAL A 257 -17.99 13.65 2.86
CA VAL A 257 -19.40 13.31 2.69
C VAL A 257 -19.49 12.18 1.67
N LEU A 258 -20.17 11.10 2.03
CA LEU A 258 -20.39 9.92 1.20
C LEU A 258 -21.86 9.87 0.81
N ASP A 259 -22.18 10.44 -0.35
CA ASP A 259 -23.54 10.54 -0.92
C ASP A 259 -23.70 9.73 -2.21
N GLN A 260 -22.63 9.09 -2.67
CA GLN A 260 -22.59 8.22 -3.84
C GLN A 260 -22.08 6.83 -3.44
N PRO A 261 -22.86 5.77 -3.66
CA PRO A 261 -22.40 4.41 -3.43
C PRO A 261 -21.31 4.03 -4.45
N ASP A 262 -20.50 3.04 -4.08
CA ASP A 262 -19.49 2.41 -4.93
C ASP A 262 -18.48 3.38 -5.54
N ARG A 263 -18.12 4.43 -4.81
CA ARG A 263 -17.01 5.33 -5.15
C ARG A 263 -16.10 5.55 -3.96
N TRP A 264 -14.79 5.52 -4.22
CA TRP A 264 -13.82 5.97 -3.25
C TRP A 264 -13.94 7.48 -3.03
N SER A 265 -13.93 7.88 -1.77
CA SER A 265 -13.90 9.26 -1.35
C SER A 265 -12.54 9.89 -1.64
N PRO A 266 -12.43 11.24 -1.67
CA PRO A 266 -11.15 11.90 -1.50
C PRO A 266 -10.43 11.42 -0.23
N TRP A 267 -9.11 11.59 -0.20
CA TRP A 267 -8.30 11.27 0.97
C TRP A 267 -8.65 12.13 2.17
N VAL A 268 -8.85 11.48 3.31
CA VAL A 268 -9.08 12.09 4.62
C VAL A 268 -7.78 12.06 5.40
N PHE A 269 -7.22 13.24 5.65
CA PHE A 269 -5.96 13.43 6.39
C PHE A 269 -6.22 13.68 7.87
N PHE A 270 -5.45 13.02 8.73
CA PHE A 270 -5.51 13.19 10.18
C PHE A 270 -4.19 12.78 10.84
N HIS A 271 -4.12 12.87 12.17
CA HIS A 271 -2.94 12.49 12.93
C HIS A 271 -3.19 11.22 13.72
N TRP A 272 -2.29 10.25 13.56
CA TRP A 272 -2.25 9.03 14.34
C TRP A 272 -1.41 9.23 15.61
N PRO A 273 -1.95 8.96 16.81
CA PRO A 273 -1.21 9.15 18.06
C PRO A 273 -0.11 8.10 18.22
N ARG A 274 1.11 8.52 18.58
CA ARG A 274 2.23 7.64 18.95
C ARG A 274 3.05 8.24 20.09
N PRO A 275 3.83 7.44 20.85
CA PRO A 275 4.73 7.93 21.88
C PRO A 275 5.75 8.95 21.37
N GLU A 276 6.26 8.77 20.15
CA GLU A 276 7.26 9.66 19.53
C GLU A 276 6.65 10.96 18.97
N GLY A 277 5.33 11.11 19.05
CA GLY A 277 4.57 12.23 18.50
C GLY A 277 3.58 11.81 17.41
N PRO A 278 2.62 12.69 17.08
CA PRO A 278 1.58 12.39 16.10
C PRO A 278 2.17 12.13 14.71
N LEU A 279 1.78 11.02 14.08
CA LEU A 279 2.14 10.68 12.72
C LEU A 279 1.06 11.18 11.76
N PRO A 280 1.38 12.00 10.75
CA PRO A 280 0.40 12.40 9.74
C PRO A 280 0.05 11.20 8.85
N VAL A 281 -1.24 10.88 8.78
CA VAL A 281 -1.76 9.73 8.06
C VAL A 281 -2.96 10.11 7.20
N ALA A 282 -3.32 9.25 6.27
CA ALA A 282 -4.52 9.39 5.47
C ALA A 282 -5.22 8.06 5.24
N CYS A 283 -6.55 8.11 5.11
CA CYS A 283 -7.36 7.01 4.60
C CYS A 283 -8.48 7.54 3.71
N ARG A 284 -9.18 6.67 3.00
CA ARG A 284 -10.37 7.01 2.23
C ARG A 284 -11.48 6.01 2.51
N PHE A 285 -12.69 6.36 2.13
CA PHE A 285 -13.89 5.58 2.40
C PHE A 285 -14.63 5.25 1.12
N ARG A 286 -15.30 4.11 1.10
CA ARG A 286 -16.23 3.72 0.04
C ARG A 286 -17.52 3.25 0.67
N LEU A 287 -18.62 3.89 0.30
CA LEU A 287 -19.95 3.49 0.72
C LEU A 287 -20.40 2.31 -0.15
N LEU A 288 -20.44 1.10 0.40
CA LEU A 288 -20.87 -0.09 -0.37
C LEU A 288 -22.39 -0.24 -0.37
N ASP A 289 -23.03 0.09 0.76
CA ASP A 289 -24.49 0.05 0.85
C ASP A 289 -25.00 1.01 1.93
N LEU A 290 -26.16 1.62 1.69
CA LEU A 290 -26.86 2.49 2.61
C LEU A 290 -28.35 2.46 2.33
N SER A 291 -29.16 2.00 3.29
CA SER A 291 -30.62 2.02 3.13
C SER A 291 -31.15 3.46 3.13
N PRO A 292 -32.27 3.74 2.44
CA PRO A 292 -32.86 5.08 2.40
C PRO A 292 -33.19 5.65 3.78
N ASP A 293 -33.54 4.82 4.75
CA ASP A 293 -33.82 5.22 6.12
C ASP A 293 -32.56 5.35 6.99
N GLY A 294 -31.38 4.98 6.49
CA GLY A 294 -30.10 5.03 7.20
C GLY A 294 -29.93 4.01 8.34
N SER A 295 -30.70 2.92 8.34
CA SER A 295 -30.57 1.84 9.33
C SER A 295 -29.57 0.76 8.91
N HIS A 296 -29.44 0.50 7.61
CA HIS A 296 -28.45 -0.40 7.02
C HIS A 296 -27.28 0.40 6.45
N LEU A 297 -26.05 0.05 6.84
CA LEU A 297 -24.83 0.67 6.33
C LEU A 297 -23.74 -0.39 6.17
N ARG A 298 -23.13 -0.44 4.98
CA ARG A 298 -21.84 -1.09 4.72
C ARG A 298 -20.83 -0.03 4.26
N LEU A 299 -19.81 0.19 5.08
CA LEU A 299 -18.79 1.23 4.85
C LEU A 299 -17.41 0.59 4.82
N LEU A 300 -16.72 0.70 3.70
CA LEU A 300 -15.33 0.30 3.57
C LEU A 300 -14.41 1.48 3.88
N ARG A 301 -13.39 1.27 4.70
CA ARG A 301 -12.25 2.18 4.90
C ARG A 301 -11.01 1.52 4.30
N SER A 302 -10.24 2.28 3.53
CA SER A 302 -8.90 1.87 3.09
C SER A 302 -8.00 1.54 4.29
N GLU A 303 -6.80 1.03 4.05
CA GLU A 303 -5.81 1.08 5.13
C GLU A 303 -5.53 2.56 5.52
N VAL A 304 -4.94 2.77 6.70
CA VAL A 304 -4.48 4.09 7.12
C VAL A 304 -2.99 4.17 6.83
N TYR A 305 -2.66 4.99 5.85
CA TYR A 305 -1.31 5.11 5.32
C TYR A 305 -0.58 6.30 5.94
N PRO A 306 0.70 6.16 6.33
CA PRO A 306 1.53 7.30 6.66
C PRO A 306 1.76 8.17 5.43
N THR A 307 1.78 9.48 5.64
CA THR A 307 2.05 10.47 4.58
C THR A 307 3.50 10.91 4.52
N ARG A 308 4.36 10.30 5.34
CA ARG A 308 5.81 10.56 5.45
C ARG A 308 6.55 9.26 5.76
N GLY A 309 7.86 9.26 5.57
CA GLY A 309 8.73 8.13 5.93
C GLY A 309 8.80 7.01 4.89
N PHE A 310 8.24 7.21 3.70
CA PHE A 310 8.24 6.25 2.60
C PHE A 310 9.11 6.68 1.41
N THR A 311 9.84 7.79 1.57
CA THR A 311 10.67 8.37 0.51
C THR A 311 12.07 8.66 0.99
N TRP A 312 13.00 8.68 0.03
CA TRP A 312 14.29 9.30 0.13
C TRP A 312 14.54 10.15 -1.12
N PRO A 313 14.93 11.43 -0.97
CA PRO A 313 15.06 12.13 0.32
C PRO A 313 13.70 12.28 1.03
N ALA A 314 13.73 12.46 2.35
CA ALA A 314 12.53 12.37 3.19
C ALA A 314 11.51 13.51 2.96
N ASP A 315 11.99 14.65 2.48
CA ASP A 315 11.19 15.82 2.11
C ASP A 315 10.40 15.63 0.80
N LEU A 316 10.72 14.59 0.01
CA LEU A 316 9.97 14.21 -1.20
C LEU A 316 8.54 13.75 -0.92
N ALA A 317 8.28 13.22 0.28
CA ALA A 317 6.97 12.67 0.62
C ALA A 317 5.85 13.73 0.53
N GLU A 318 6.08 14.94 1.03
CA GLU A 318 5.07 15.99 1.07
C GLU A 318 4.58 16.45 -0.32
N PRO A 319 5.45 16.84 -1.27
CA PRO A 319 5.01 17.22 -2.61
C PRO A 319 4.31 16.06 -3.35
N LEU A 320 4.79 14.82 -3.20
CA LEU A 320 4.14 13.65 -3.80
C LEU A 320 2.74 13.41 -3.22
N VAL A 321 2.60 13.46 -1.89
CA VAL A 321 1.29 13.27 -1.22
C VAL A 321 0.32 14.39 -1.60
N ASN A 322 0.80 15.63 -1.69
CA ASN A 322 -0.04 16.76 -2.10
C ASN A 322 -0.51 16.62 -3.56
N ALA A 323 0.32 16.07 -4.45
CA ALA A 323 -0.02 15.90 -5.85
C ALA A 323 -0.85 14.64 -6.15
N LEU A 324 -0.57 13.53 -5.46
CA LEU A 324 -1.02 12.19 -5.83
C LEU A 324 -1.86 11.49 -4.75
N GLY A 325 -1.85 12.00 -3.52
CA GLY A 325 -2.30 11.28 -2.33
C GLY A 325 -1.21 10.35 -1.74
N PRO A 326 -1.47 9.74 -0.57
CA PRO A 326 -0.56 8.78 0.05
C PRO A 326 -0.22 7.62 -0.88
N TYR A 327 1.00 7.11 -0.76
CA TYR A 327 1.37 5.83 -1.33
C TYR A 327 0.64 4.70 -0.58
N PHE A 328 0.24 3.65 -1.29
CA PHE A 328 -0.26 2.42 -0.69
C PHE A 328 0.16 1.19 -1.51
N GLU A 329 0.44 0.08 -0.82
CA GLU A 329 0.92 -1.16 -1.47
C GLU A 329 -0.21 -2.18 -1.68
N HIS A 330 -1.13 -2.25 -0.73
CA HIS A 330 -2.15 -3.29 -0.67
C HIS A 330 -3.55 -2.68 -0.66
N PRO A 331 -4.54 -3.39 -1.22
CA PRO A 331 -5.93 -2.97 -1.14
C PRO A 331 -6.44 -3.06 0.31
N ALA A 332 -7.53 -2.37 0.58
CA ALA A 332 -8.17 -2.29 1.88
C ALA A 332 -8.61 -3.64 2.45
N LEU A 333 -8.95 -4.57 1.56
CA LEU A 333 -9.53 -5.87 1.90
C LEU A 333 -8.66 -7.00 1.38
N PRO A 334 -8.68 -8.17 2.05
CA PRO A 334 -8.17 -9.39 1.45
C PRO A 334 -8.89 -9.71 0.14
N PRO A 335 -8.26 -10.53 -0.72
CA PRO A 335 -8.92 -11.10 -1.88
C PRO A 335 -10.31 -11.61 -1.52
N SER A 336 -11.31 -11.14 -2.27
CA SER A 336 -12.71 -11.43 -2.03
C SER A 336 -13.37 -11.86 -3.34
N GLU A 337 -14.38 -12.71 -3.22
CA GLU A 337 -15.25 -13.10 -4.34
C GLU A 337 -16.56 -12.27 -4.36
N GLU A 338 -16.78 -11.42 -3.36
CA GLU A 338 -17.98 -10.58 -3.32
C GLU A 338 -17.85 -9.42 -4.31
N PRO A 339 -18.79 -9.24 -5.25
CA PRO A 339 -18.63 -8.30 -6.36
C PRO A 339 -18.28 -6.86 -5.98
N GLN A 340 -18.88 -6.29 -4.93
CA GLN A 340 -18.62 -4.90 -4.51
C GLN A 340 -17.23 -4.75 -3.88
N GLU A 341 -16.82 -5.74 -3.09
CA GLU A 341 -15.46 -5.79 -2.52
C GLU A 341 -14.41 -6.00 -3.60
N LEU A 342 -14.66 -6.93 -4.52
CA LEU A 342 -13.77 -7.20 -5.65
C LEU A 342 -13.61 -5.96 -6.54
N ALA A 343 -14.69 -5.23 -6.81
CA ALA A 343 -14.64 -3.96 -7.53
C ALA A 343 -13.81 -2.90 -6.79
N ALA A 344 -13.99 -2.79 -5.46
CA ALA A 344 -13.20 -1.87 -4.65
C ALA A 344 -11.70 -2.22 -4.70
N ILE A 345 -11.37 -3.50 -4.54
CA ILE A 345 -9.99 -4.03 -4.63
C ILE A 345 -9.39 -3.66 -5.99
N PHE A 346 -10.04 -4.01 -7.12
CA PHE A 346 -9.49 -3.72 -8.45
C PHE A 346 -9.29 -2.23 -8.73
N GLU A 347 -10.17 -1.37 -8.21
CA GLU A 347 -10.02 0.07 -8.34
C GLU A 347 -8.78 0.57 -7.58
N GLU A 348 -8.54 0.11 -6.35
CA GLU A 348 -7.34 0.47 -5.58
C GLU A 348 -6.06 0.00 -6.29
N LEU A 349 -6.08 -1.18 -6.89
CA LEU A 349 -4.91 -1.74 -7.58
C LEU A 349 -4.59 -0.98 -8.87
N SER A 350 -5.63 -0.55 -9.58
CA SER A 350 -5.49 0.35 -10.72
C SER A 350 -4.94 1.70 -10.27
N ASP A 351 -5.44 2.24 -9.17
CA ASP A 351 -4.93 3.49 -8.57
C ASP A 351 -3.46 3.37 -8.17
N GLN A 352 -3.02 2.23 -7.61
CA GLN A 352 -1.63 1.98 -7.24
C GLN A 352 -0.71 1.98 -8.46
N ALA A 353 -1.04 1.20 -9.49
CA ALA A 353 -0.25 1.16 -10.73
C ALA A 353 -0.16 2.56 -11.38
N LEU A 354 -1.26 3.31 -11.36
CA LEU A 354 -1.28 4.70 -11.83
C LEU A 354 -0.51 5.65 -10.91
N TRP A 355 -0.46 5.41 -9.60
CA TRP A 355 0.34 6.19 -8.67
C TRP A 355 1.83 6.12 -9.04
N HIS A 356 2.35 4.92 -9.34
CA HIS A 356 3.74 4.73 -9.78
C HIS A 356 4.04 5.54 -11.04
N ALA A 357 3.18 5.42 -12.06
CA ALA A 357 3.34 6.15 -13.32
C ALA A 357 3.25 7.67 -13.14
N ARG A 358 2.31 8.15 -12.30
CA ARG A 358 2.13 9.57 -12.00
C ARG A 358 3.28 10.13 -11.17
N ALA A 359 3.83 9.37 -10.22
CA ALA A 359 5.02 9.76 -9.46
C ALA A 359 6.24 9.89 -10.37
N ALA A 360 6.44 8.93 -11.28
CA ALA A 360 7.51 9.00 -12.26
C ALA A 360 7.36 10.21 -13.19
N ALA A 361 6.15 10.49 -13.68
CA ALA A 361 5.88 11.67 -14.50
C ALA A 361 6.10 12.99 -13.72
N TYR A 362 5.57 13.08 -12.50
CA TYR A 362 5.71 14.24 -11.62
C TYR A 362 7.19 14.59 -11.39
N LEU A 363 7.99 13.59 -10.99
CA LEU A 363 9.41 13.79 -10.74
C LEU A 363 10.21 14.07 -12.01
N LEU A 364 9.77 13.55 -13.17
CA LEU A 364 10.39 13.86 -14.45
C LEU A 364 10.23 15.36 -14.80
N GLU A 365 9.07 15.94 -14.49
CA GLU A 365 8.75 17.35 -14.76
C GLU A 365 9.42 18.34 -13.80
N HIS A 366 9.60 17.96 -12.54
CA HIS A 366 10.09 18.88 -11.49
C HIS A 366 11.59 18.77 -11.25
N ASP A 367 12.13 17.56 -11.25
CA ASP A 367 13.49 17.26 -10.80
C ASP A 367 14.35 16.53 -11.84
N GLY A 368 13.70 15.81 -12.76
CA GLY A 368 14.32 14.96 -13.75
C GLY A 368 14.87 13.65 -13.18
N TRP A 369 14.83 12.61 -14.03
CA TRP A 369 15.56 11.36 -13.85
C TRP A 369 15.94 10.80 -15.24
N ASP A 370 16.97 9.97 -15.24
CA ASP A 370 17.52 9.30 -16.43
C ASP A 370 17.14 7.82 -16.45
N LEU A 371 17.00 7.22 -15.27
CA LEU A 371 16.72 5.81 -15.06
C LEU A 371 15.54 5.63 -14.10
N TYR A 372 14.54 4.85 -14.49
CA TYR A 372 13.38 4.55 -13.64
C TYR A 372 13.23 3.04 -13.45
N PHE A 373 13.26 2.58 -12.20
CA PHE A 373 12.95 1.22 -11.79
C PHE A 373 11.65 1.20 -11.00
N SER A 374 10.73 0.33 -11.39
CA SER A 374 9.50 0.05 -10.65
C SER A 374 9.35 -1.43 -10.42
N HIS A 375 8.87 -1.78 -9.25
CA HIS A 375 8.28 -3.08 -8.95
C HIS A 375 6.79 -2.89 -8.71
N TRP A 376 5.97 -3.86 -9.10
CA TRP A 376 4.55 -3.91 -8.77
C TRP A 376 4.18 -5.32 -8.33
N HIS A 377 3.83 -5.44 -7.05
CA HIS A 377 3.66 -6.72 -6.36
C HIS A 377 2.31 -7.39 -6.63
N TRP A 378 1.25 -6.60 -6.88
CA TRP A 378 -0.11 -7.13 -6.90
C TRP A 378 -0.34 -8.39 -7.78
N PRO A 379 0.21 -8.49 -9.00
CA PRO A 379 -0.01 -9.67 -9.82
C PRO A 379 0.40 -10.99 -9.14
N ASP A 380 1.39 -10.96 -8.25
CA ASP A 380 1.75 -12.10 -7.40
C ASP A 380 0.65 -12.39 -6.36
N THR A 381 0.21 -11.37 -5.62
CA THR A 381 -0.87 -11.50 -4.63
C THR A 381 -2.15 -12.06 -5.25
N ALA A 382 -2.52 -11.61 -6.45
CA ALA A 382 -3.67 -12.12 -7.18
C ALA A 382 -3.50 -13.60 -7.57
N GLN A 383 -2.29 -14.02 -7.96
CA GLN A 383 -2.03 -15.41 -8.32
C GLN A 383 -2.10 -16.32 -7.10
N HIS A 384 -1.53 -15.92 -5.97
CA HIS A 384 -1.67 -16.65 -4.72
C HIS A 384 -3.12 -16.78 -4.27
N ALA A 385 -3.91 -15.73 -4.45
CA ALA A 385 -5.30 -15.70 -4.00
C ALA A 385 -6.26 -16.51 -4.88
N TYR A 386 -6.05 -16.48 -6.20
CA TYR A 386 -7.06 -16.97 -7.16
C TYR A 386 -6.56 -18.11 -8.07
N LEU A 387 -5.24 -18.29 -8.21
CA LEU A 387 -4.66 -19.29 -9.12
C LEU A 387 -3.86 -20.40 -8.42
N ALA A 388 -3.51 -20.24 -7.15
CA ALA A 388 -2.90 -21.31 -6.35
C ALA A 388 -3.98 -22.36 -6.00
N LEU A 389 -4.16 -23.32 -6.91
CA LEU A 389 -4.97 -24.54 -6.72
C LEU A 389 -4.15 -25.66 -6.09
#